data_AF-A0A8H6UT79-F1
#
_entry.id   AF-A0A8H6UT79-F1
#
_cell.length_a   1.000
_cell.length_b   1.000
_cell.length_c   1.000
_cell.angle_alpha   90.00
_cell.angle_beta   90.00
_cell.angle_gamma   90.00
#
_symmetry.space_group_name_H-M   'P 1'
#
loop_
_entity.id
_entity.type
_entity.pdbx_description
1 polymer ?
#
loop_
_entity_poly.entity_id
_entity_poly.type
_entity_poly.pdbx_seq_one_letter_code
_entity_poly.pdbx_strand_id
1 'polypeptide(L)'
;MIGASIRKATQATEAQLDARAKMAVADYRKYLAENVLNERRTVTYRSLGRALKVHCNLAKQMLYDFHHTENKKKPQSVNAAYLITGIQKSQEKNANGVHAENHDDGDDIMQGSPYLPSSMPNQDAASDEVPTSSVILAREEDLDGKCLR
;
A
#
# COMPACT_ATOMS: atom_id res chain seq x y z
N MET A 1 36.62 -2.98 -45.26
CA MET A 1 37.22 -2.96 -43.91
C MET A 1 36.53 -1.98 -42.94
N ILE A 2 35.18 -1.91 -42.89
CA ILE A 2 34.45 -0.89 -42.09
C ILE A 2 33.76 -1.49 -40.83
N GLY A 3 33.53 -2.81 -40.79
CA GLY A 3 32.75 -3.48 -39.73
C GLY A 3 33.48 -3.86 -38.44
N ALA A 4 34.77 -3.60 -38.30
CA ALA A 4 35.55 -3.95 -37.09
C ALA A 4 35.61 -2.81 -36.06
N SER A 5 35.53 -1.55 -36.51
CA SER A 5 35.62 -0.37 -35.63
C SER A 5 34.33 -0.15 -34.82
N ILE A 6 33.17 -0.38 -35.43
CA ILE A 6 31.85 -0.16 -34.79
C ILE A 6 31.64 -1.14 -33.62
N ARG A 7 32.04 -2.41 -33.77
CA ARG A 7 31.88 -3.44 -32.71
C ARG A 7 32.69 -3.15 -31.45
N LYS A 8 33.83 -2.46 -31.57
CA LYS A 8 34.70 -2.15 -30.42
C LYS A 8 34.16 -0.98 -29.60
N ALA A 9 33.50 -0.01 -30.23
CA ALA A 9 32.86 1.12 -29.54
C ALA A 9 31.62 0.67 -28.75
N THR A 10 30.79 -0.21 -29.33
CA THR A 10 29.57 -0.70 -28.66
C THR A 10 29.87 -1.51 -27.40
N GLN A 11 30.89 -2.38 -27.46
CA GLN A 11 31.29 -3.23 -26.33
C GLN A 11 31.89 -2.42 -25.17
N ALA A 12 32.54 -1.29 -25.45
CA ALA A 12 33.06 -0.39 -24.42
C ALA A 12 31.92 0.31 -23.65
N THR A 13 30.86 0.73 -24.34
CA THR A 13 29.67 1.31 -23.70
C THR A 13 28.88 0.30 -22.86
N GLU A 14 28.70 -0.93 -23.34
CA GLU A 14 27.99 -1.98 -22.59
C GLU A 14 28.74 -2.38 -21.31
N ALA A 15 30.07 -2.55 -21.40
CA ALA A 15 30.90 -2.85 -20.23
C ALA A 15 30.90 -1.70 -19.21
N GLN A 16 30.90 -0.44 -19.66
CA GLN A 16 30.80 0.72 -18.77
C GLN A 16 29.43 0.82 -18.09
N LEU A 17 28.34 0.45 -18.79
CA LEU A 17 27.00 0.43 -18.23
C LEU A 17 26.85 -0.66 -17.16
N ASP A 18 27.39 -1.85 -17.42
CA ASP A 18 27.38 -2.98 -16.49
C ASP A 18 28.24 -2.70 -15.24
N ALA A 19 29.42 -2.10 -15.41
CA ALA A 19 30.26 -1.68 -14.28
C ALA A 19 29.57 -0.61 -13.41
N ARG A 20 28.89 0.35 -14.04
CA ARG A 20 28.12 1.38 -13.32
C ARG A 20 26.92 0.78 -12.59
N ALA A 21 26.24 -0.20 -13.18
CA ALA A 21 25.15 -0.92 -12.52
C ALA A 21 25.67 -1.73 -11.33
N LYS A 22 26.80 -2.44 -11.47
CA LYS A 22 27.45 -3.18 -10.37
C LYS A 22 27.94 -2.28 -9.24
N MET A 23 28.51 -1.12 -9.57
CA MET A 23 28.89 -0.10 -8.59
C MET A 23 27.66 0.45 -7.86
N ALA A 24 26.62 0.81 -8.60
CA ALA A 24 25.36 1.27 -8.00
C ALA A 24 24.77 0.22 -7.04
N VAL A 25 24.90 -1.07 -7.36
CA VAL A 25 24.48 -2.17 -6.50
C VAL A 25 25.28 -2.24 -5.19
N ALA A 26 26.60 -2.06 -5.26
CA ALA A 26 27.45 -2.06 -4.08
C ALA A 26 27.19 -0.83 -3.19
N ASP A 27 26.99 0.34 -3.81
CA ASP A 27 26.83 1.62 -3.13
C ASP A 27 25.57 1.65 -2.25
N TYR A 28 24.44 1.11 -2.75
CA TYR A 28 23.20 1.14 -1.99
C TYR A 28 23.20 0.20 -0.80
N ARG A 29 23.81 -0.99 -0.95
CA ARG A 29 23.88 -1.98 0.12
C ARG A 29 24.72 -1.45 1.27
N LYS A 30 25.83 -0.78 0.95
CA LYS A 30 26.68 -0.12 1.94
C LYS A 30 25.93 1.00 2.65
N TYR A 31 25.32 1.91 1.89
CA TYR A 31 24.54 3.03 2.45
C TYR A 31 23.42 2.52 3.40
N LEU A 32 22.67 1.50 2.98
CA LEU A 32 21.60 0.93 3.79
C LEU A 32 22.14 0.20 5.03
N ALA A 33 23.24 -0.54 4.92
CA ALA A 33 23.85 -1.19 6.08
C ALA A 33 24.30 -0.18 7.13
N GLU A 34 24.93 0.91 6.72
CA GLU A 34 25.35 1.99 7.63
C GLU A 34 24.14 2.68 8.28
N ASN A 35 23.14 3.08 7.51
CA ASN A 35 22.00 3.83 8.04
C ASN A 35 21.04 2.95 8.87
N VAL A 36 20.77 1.72 8.43
CA VAL A 36 19.76 0.85 9.06
C VAL A 36 20.36 0.01 10.19
N LEU A 37 21.54 -0.59 9.99
CA LEU A 37 22.11 -1.52 10.98
C LEU A 37 23.00 -0.79 12.00
N ASN A 38 23.81 0.16 11.56
CA ASN A 38 24.72 0.89 12.45
C ASN A 38 24.04 2.08 13.12
N GLU A 39 23.45 2.98 12.33
CA GLU A 39 22.78 4.20 12.85
C GLU A 39 21.35 3.96 13.36
N ARG A 40 20.75 2.78 13.08
CA ARG A 40 19.36 2.44 13.45
C ARG A 40 18.33 3.47 13.01
N ARG A 41 18.56 4.11 11.84
CA ARG A 41 17.64 5.09 11.26
C ARG A 41 16.61 4.42 10.35
N THR A 42 15.41 4.98 10.37
CA THR A 42 14.37 4.62 9.40
C THR A 42 14.70 5.25 8.04
N VAL A 43 14.89 4.41 7.02
CA VAL A 43 15.15 4.85 5.64
C VAL A 43 13.89 4.68 4.81
N THR A 44 13.52 5.72 4.06
CA THR A 44 12.40 5.70 3.11
C THR A 44 12.91 5.67 1.67
N TYR A 45 12.06 5.26 0.72
CA TYR A 45 12.42 5.29 -0.70
C TYR A 45 12.75 6.72 -1.18
N ARG A 46 12.16 7.76 -0.57
CA ARG A 46 12.46 9.16 -0.85
C ARG A 46 13.85 9.57 -0.38
N SER A 47 14.24 9.19 0.84
CA SER A 47 15.58 9.52 1.35
C SER A 47 16.67 8.77 0.59
N LEU A 48 16.45 7.49 0.29
CA LEU A 48 17.37 6.68 -0.51
C LEU A 48 17.55 7.24 -1.93
N GLY A 49 16.43 7.59 -2.60
CA GLY A 49 16.45 8.16 -3.94
C GLY A 49 17.23 9.47 -4.03
N ARG A 50 17.13 10.32 -3.00
CA ARG A 50 17.90 11.58 -2.90
C ARG A 50 19.39 11.33 -2.68
N ALA A 51 19.75 10.42 -1.77
CA ALA A 51 21.14 10.12 -1.45
C ALA A 51 21.89 9.53 -2.66
N LEU A 52 21.26 8.59 -3.37
CA LEU A 52 21.88 7.85 -4.48
C LEU A 52 21.53 8.41 -5.86
N LYS A 53 20.74 9.50 -5.92
CA LYS A 53 20.25 10.12 -7.16
C LYS A 53 19.58 9.11 -8.11
N VAL A 54 18.78 8.21 -7.55
CA VAL A 54 18.04 7.18 -8.29
C VAL A 54 16.55 7.48 -8.34
N HIS A 55 15.88 6.96 -9.37
CA HIS A 55 14.44 7.08 -9.52
C HIS A 55 13.71 6.37 -8.36
N CYS A 56 12.53 6.88 -7.98
CA CYS A 56 11.78 6.37 -6.83
C CYS A 56 11.41 4.88 -6.98
N ASN A 57 11.10 4.41 -8.19
CA ASN A 57 10.79 2.99 -8.41
C ASN A 57 12.01 2.09 -8.23
N LEU A 58 13.19 2.55 -8.68
CA LEU A 58 14.44 1.81 -8.47
C LEU A 58 14.79 1.77 -6.98
N ALA A 59 14.62 2.89 -6.26
CA ALA A 59 14.81 2.91 -4.80
C ALA A 59 13.89 1.92 -4.06
N LYS A 60 12.63 1.75 -4.51
CA LYS A 60 11.72 0.73 -3.93
C LYS A 60 12.26 -0.69 -4.15
N GLN A 61 12.74 -1.00 -5.37
CA GLN A 61 13.36 -2.29 -5.67
C GLN A 61 14.59 -2.54 -4.79
N MET A 62 15.47 -1.54 -4.66
CA MET A 62 16.69 -1.65 -3.84
C MET A 62 16.38 -1.88 -2.35
N LEU A 63 15.33 -1.25 -1.81
CA LEU A 63 14.89 -1.48 -0.43
C LEU A 63 14.34 -2.89 -0.24
N TYR A 64 13.52 -3.37 -1.18
CA TYR A 64 13.00 -4.73 -1.17
C TYR A 64 14.13 -5.78 -1.23
N ASP A 65 15.08 -5.59 -2.15
CA ASP A 65 16.23 -6.49 -2.32
C ASP A 65 17.08 -6.56 -1.05
N PHE A 66 17.29 -5.42 -0.38
CA PHE A 66 18.03 -5.36 0.89
C PHE A 66 17.30 -6.10 2.01
N HIS A 67 16.00 -5.84 2.20
CA HIS A 67 15.17 -6.53 3.20
C HIS A 67 15.19 -8.05 2.98
N HIS A 68 14.96 -8.51 1.75
CA HIS A 68 14.95 -9.93 1.42
C HIS A 68 16.32 -10.59 1.63
N THR A 69 17.40 -9.93 1.20
CA THR A 69 18.76 -10.48 1.31
C THR A 69 19.24 -10.56 2.75
N GLU A 70 18.97 -9.53 3.58
CA GLU A 70 19.40 -9.52 4.97
C GLU A 70 18.56 -10.47 5.83
N ASN A 71 17.23 -10.53 5.61
CA ASN A 71 16.38 -11.48 6.34
C ASN A 71 16.66 -12.94 5.96
N LYS A 72 17.15 -13.21 4.74
CA LYS A 72 17.63 -14.54 4.35
C LYS A 72 18.88 -14.97 5.12
N LYS A 73 19.75 -14.03 5.50
CA LYS A 73 20.97 -14.32 6.29
C LYS A 73 20.67 -14.42 7.77
N LYS A 74 19.90 -13.46 8.29
CA LYS A 74 19.53 -13.35 9.70
C LYS A 74 18.04 -13.08 9.79
N PRO A 75 17.22 -14.05 10.22
CA PRO A 75 15.79 -13.84 10.34
C PRO A 75 15.52 -12.66 11.27
N GLN A 76 14.53 -11.83 10.91
CA GLN A 76 14.09 -10.65 11.67
C GLN A 76 15.18 -9.59 11.92
N SER A 77 16.23 -9.55 11.10
CA SER A 77 17.28 -8.53 11.24
C SER A 77 16.83 -7.15 10.75
N VAL A 78 15.95 -7.10 9.75
CA VAL A 78 15.46 -5.85 9.16
C VAL A 78 13.94 -5.91 9.10
N ASN A 79 13.29 -4.86 9.59
CA ASN A 79 11.84 -4.69 9.51
C ASN A 79 11.49 -3.76 8.35
N ALA A 80 10.50 -4.15 7.55
CA ALA A 80 9.98 -3.33 6.46
C ALA A 80 8.48 -3.03 6.67
N ALA A 81 8.06 -1.84 6.23
CA ALA A 81 6.67 -1.43 6.17
C ALA A 81 6.28 -1.25 4.70
N TYR A 82 5.31 -2.03 4.23
CA TYR A 82 4.80 -1.97 2.87
C TYR A 82 3.51 -1.14 2.82
N LEU A 83 3.32 -0.43 1.71
CA LEU A 83 2.11 0.33 1.45
C LEU A 83 1.34 -0.35 0.32
N ILE A 84 0.17 -0.88 0.64
CA ILE A 84 -0.78 -1.44 -0.32
C ILE A 84 -1.93 -0.45 -0.42
N THR A 85 -2.19 0.04 -1.62
CA THR A 85 -3.28 0.98 -1.89
C THR A 85 -4.25 0.34 -2.87
N GLY A 86 -5.54 0.54 -2.63
CA GLY A 86 -6.60 0.07 -3.51
C GLY A 86 -7.88 0.86 -3.27
N ILE A 87 -8.89 0.56 -4.08
CA ILE A 87 -10.22 1.14 -3.92
C ILE A 87 -11.03 0.21 -3.01
N GLN A 88 -11.46 0.71 -1.86
CA GLN A 88 -12.35 -0.03 -0.98
C GLN A 88 -13.77 0.04 -1.53
N LYS A 89 -14.39 -1.12 -1.79
CA LYS A 89 -15.80 -1.17 -2.16
C LYS A 89 -16.63 -0.70 -0.96
N SER A 90 -17.54 0.26 -1.20
CA SER A 90 -18.49 0.70 -0.19
C SER A 90 -19.19 -0.53 0.38
N GLN A 91 -19.08 -0.74 1.69
CA GLN A 91 -19.90 -1.76 2.33
C GLN A 91 -21.34 -1.28 2.16
N GLU A 92 -22.11 -1.97 1.32
CA GLU A 92 -23.55 -1.80 1.27
C GLU A 92 -24.02 -1.81 2.73
N LYS A 93 -24.53 -0.67 3.19
CA LYS A 93 -25.23 -0.61 4.47
C LYS A 93 -26.36 -1.61 4.31
N ASN A 94 -26.23 -2.79 4.91
CA ASN A 94 -27.35 -3.69 5.11
C ASN A 94 -28.39 -2.89 5.90
N ALA A 95 -29.33 -2.28 5.20
CA ALA A 95 -30.52 -1.67 5.77
C ALA A 95 -31.47 -2.79 6.18
N ASN A 96 -31.02 -3.69 7.05
CA ASN A 96 -31.84 -4.72 7.67
C ASN A 96 -31.85 -4.49 9.20
N GLY A 97 -32.36 -3.33 9.60
CA GLY A 97 -33.31 -3.28 10.72
C GLY A 97 -34.68 -3.28 10.06
N VAL A 98 -35.59 -4.20 10.31
CA VAL A 98 -36.14 -4.60 11.59
C VAL A 98 -36.61 -6.06 11.48
N HIS A 99 -36.44 -6.83 12.56
CA HIS A 99 -37.03 -8.15 12.76
C HIS A 99 -38.48 -8.23 12.24
N ALA A 100 -38.73 -8.98 11.17
CA ALA A 100 -40.05 -9.51 10.88
C ALA A 100 -40.16 -10.87 11.60
N GLU A 101 -40.33 -10.80 12.92
CA GLU A 101 -40.75 -11.97 13.69
C GLU A 101 -42.24 -12.21 13.43
N ASN A 102 -42.53 -13.40 12.89
CA ASN A 102 -43.87 -13.91 12.78
C ASN A 102 -44.35 -14.23 14.21
N HIS A 103 -45.30 -13.46 14.73
CA HIS A 103 -46.13 -13.91 15.85
C HIS A 103 -47.57 -13.54 15.59
N ASP A 104 -48.31 -14.57 15.19
CA ASP A 104 -49.77 -14.69 15.28
C ASP A 104 -50.12 -14.83 16.76
N ASP A 105 -50.74 -13.81 17.34
CA ASP A 105 -51.83 -13.92 18.32
C ASP A 105 -52.18 -12.54 18.88
N GLY A 106 -53.47 -12.35 19.15
CA GLY A 106 -54.11 -11.06 19.35
C GLY A 106 -53.62 -10.23 20.55
N ASP A 107 -53.50 -8.93 20.34
CA ASP A 107 -54.30 -7.92 21.05
C ASP A 107 -53.97 -6.51 20.53
N ASP A 108 -54.99 -5.65 20.49
CA ASP A 108 -55.02 -4.28 19.99
C ASP A 108 -53.81 -3.42 20.39
N ILE A 109 -52.99 -3.01 19.42
CA ILE A 109 -52.13 -1.85 19.55
C ILE A 109 -52.76 -0.71 18.76
N MET A 110 -53.45 0.16 19.50
CA MET A 110 -54.03 1.42 19.01
C MET A 110 -53.02 2.20 18.17
N GLN A 111 -53.26 2.28 16.86
CA GLN A 111 -52.53 3.15 15.95
C GLN A 111 -52.90 4.62 16.23
N GLY A 112 -52.30 5.20 17.28
CA GLY A 112 -52.35 6.63 17.51
C GLY A 112 -51.68 7.35 16.35
N SER A 113 -52.46 8.03 15.50
CA SER A 113 -51.94 8.82 14.39
C SER A 113 -51.01 9.92 14.92
N PRO A 114 -49.72 9.94 14.53
CA PRO A 114 -48.87 11.09 14.81
C PRO A 114 -49.35 12.26 13.95
N TYR A 115 -49.75 13.36 14.58
CA TYR A 115 -50.00 14.63 13.90
C TYR A 115 -48.72 15.05 13.16
N LEU A 116 -48.76 15.04 11.83
CA LEU A 116 -47.73 15.66 11.00
C LEU A 116 -48.26 17.02 10.51
N PRO A 117 -47.68 18.15 10.93
CA PRO A 117 -47.89 19.41 10.22
C PRO A 117 -47.35 19.26 8.79
N SER A 118 -48.17 19.69 7.83
CA SER A 118 -47.79 19.83 6.43
C SER A 118 -46.52 20.67 6.27
N SER A 119 -45.73 20.35 5.24
CA SER A 119 -44.60 21.12 4.70
C SER A 119 -43.23 20.90 5.37
N MET A 120 -42.59 19.78 5.03
CA MET A 120 -41.13 19.73 4.97
C MET A 120 -40.70 20.08 3.54
N PRO A 121 -39.94 21.16 3.30
CA PRO A 121 -39.30 21.39 2.01
C PRO A 121 -38.09 20.46 1.88
N ASN A 122 -38.09 19.68 0.81
CA ASN A 122 -36.92 19.12 0.14
C ASN A 122 -35.92 18.36 1.04
N GLN A 123 -36.21 17.09 1.35
CA GLN A 123 -35.13 16.13 1.57
C GLN A 123 -34.56 15.70 0.21
N ASP A 124 -33.83 16.61 -0.44
CA ASP A 124 -32.66 16.20 -1.19
C ASP A 124 -31.64 15.73 -0.15
N ALA A 125 -31.87 14.54 0.42
CA ALA A 125 -30.82 13.76 1.05
C ALA A 125 -29.97 13.15 -0.07
N ALA A 126 -29.41 14.00 -0.93
CA ALA A 126 -28.14 13.72 -1.56
C ALA A 126 -27.16 13.69 -0.39
N SER A 127 -27.07 12.54 0.27
CA SER A 127 -26.00 12.28 1.22
C SER A 127 -24.72 12.44 0.41
N ASP A 128 -24.05 13.59 0.55
CA ASP A 128 -22.72 13.81 0.02
C ASP A 128 -21.89 12.63 0.48
N GLU A 129 -21.59 11.72 -0.44
CA GLU A 129 -20.80 10.54 -0.15
C GLU A 129 -19.36 11.02 0.03
N VAL A 130 -19.01 11.38 1.27
CA VAL A 130 -17.67 11.85 1.61
C VAL A 130 -16.70 10.71 1.32
N PRO A 131 -15.73 10.90 0.40
CA PRO A 131 -14.77 9.86 0.06
C PRO A 131 -13.98 9.49 1.31
N THR A 132 -14.25 8.30 1.84
CA THR A 132 -13.62 7.81 3.07
C THR A 132 -12.43 6.93 2.70
N SER A 133 -11.23 7.33 3.12
CA SER A 133 -10.02 6.51 3.00
C SER A 133 -9.76 5.79 4.32
N SER A 134 -9.74 4.46 4.30
CA SER A 134 -9.31 3.64 5.44
C SER A 134 -7.83 3.26 5.31
N VAL A 135 -7.10 3.28 6.43
CA VAL A 135 -5.70 2.84 6.52
C VAL A 135 -5.60 1.77 7.60
N ILE A 136 -5.11 0.60 7.24
CA ILE A 136 -4.95 -0.54 8.16
C ILE A 136 -3.47 -0.89 8.23
N LEU A 137 -2.94 -0.95 9.45
CA LEU A 137 -1.60 -1.49 9.71
C LEU A 137 -1.75 -2.96 10.11
N ALA A 138 -1.23 -3.87 9.28
CA ALA A 138 -1.25 -5.30 9.53
C ALA A 138 0.18 -5.85 9.55
N ARG A 139 0.40 -6.96 10.26
CA ARG A 139 1.65 -7.71 10.16
C ARG A 139 1.64 -8.53 8.87
N GLU A 140 2.83 -8.95 8.41
CA GLU A 140 2.98 -9.67 7.14
C GLU A 140 2.19 -10.98 7.13
N GLU A 141 2.20 -11.71 8.24
CA GLU A 141 1.47 -12.98 8.40
C GLU A 141 -0.05 -12.85 8.38
N ASP A 142 -0.58 -11.66 8.64
CA ASP A 142 -2.03 -11.40 8.67
C ASP A 142 -2.57 -11.00 7.27
N LEU A 143 -1.69 -10.83 6.27
CA LEU A 143 -2.06 -10.41 4.91
C LEU A 143 -2.55 -11.56 4.01
N ASP A 144 -2.34 -12.83 4.39
CA ASP A 144 -2.64 -14.05 3.59
C ASP A 144 -4.15 -14.38 3.43
N GLY A 145 -4.99 -13.37 3.23
CA GLY A 145 -6.36 -13.54 2.73
C GLY A 145 -7.38 -14.12 3.70
N LYS A 146 -7.04 -14.30 4.99
CA LYS A 146 -7.99 -14.78 6.01
C LYS A 146 -8.84 -13.70 6.68
N CYS A 147 -8.70 -12.44 6.27
CA CYS A 147 -9.43 -11.34 6.89
C CYS A 147 -10.20 -10.50 5.87
N LEU A 148 -10.96 -11.16 4.99
CA LEU A 148 -12.12 -10.57 4.32
C LEU A 148 -13.19 -11.64 4.20
N ARG A 149 -14.05 -11.69 5.22
CA ARG A 149 -15.25 -12.54 5.44
C ARG A 149 -15.04 -13.80 6.24
#